data_AF-A0A3P6EF75-F1
#
_entry.id   AF-A0A3P6EF75-F1
#
_cell.length_a   1.000
_cell.length_b   1.000
_cell.length_c   1.000
_cell.angle_alpha   90.00
_cell.angle_beta   90.00
_cell.angle_gamma   90.00
#
_symmetry.space_group_name_H-M   'P 1'
#
loop_
_entity.id
_entity.type
_entity.pdbx_description
1 polymer ?
#
loop_
_entity_poly.entity_id
_entity_poly.type
_entity_poly.pdbx_seq_one_letter_code
_entity_poly.pdbx_strand_id
1 'polypeptide(L)'
;MRLQVEEANAAVIREREAARKAIEEAPPVIKETPVLVEDTEKINSLTSEVEALKASLESERQAAENLRKAFSEAEARNSELATELETATRKADQLHESVQRLEEKLFNSESEIQRTPENGSHLNGETKTTPDMALAVREPESEEKPQKYLNEKQQENQDLLVKCISQNVGYAGGKPVAACVIYKCLLHWRSFEVERTSVFDRIIQT
;
A
#
# COMPACT_ATOMS: atom_id res chain seq x y z
N MET A 1 56.59 -96.81 -35.13
CA MET A 1 55.21 -96.27 -35.28
C MET A 1 54.43 -96.27 -33.97
N ARG A 2 54.23 -97.39 -33.25
CA ARG A 2 53.44 -97.40 -31.99
C ARG A 2 54.00 -96.51 -30.86
N LEU A 3 55.32 -96.54 -30.64
CA LEU A 3 55.99 -95.72 -29.61
C LEU A 3 55.85 -94.20 -29.84
N GLN A 4 55.88 -93.74 -31.10
CA GLN A 4 55.70 -92.33 -31.42
C GLN A 4 54.26 -91.84 -31.18
N VAL A 5 53.28 -92.72 -31.35
CA VAL A 5 51.87 -92.42 -31.07
C VAL A 5 51.65 -92.34 -29.55
N GLU A 6 52.28 -93.23 -28.78
CA GLU A 6 52.24 -93.18 -27.31
C GLU A 6 52.90 -91.92 -26.76
N GLU A 7 54.04 -91.51 -27.31
CA GLU A 7 54.75 -90.29 -26.91
C GLU A 7 53.95 -89.02 -27.25
N ALA A 8 53.34 -88.96 -28.43
CA ALA A 8 52.46 -87.86 -28.83
C ALA A 8 51.22 -87.75 -27.93
N ASN A 9 50.59 -88.89 -27.59
CA ASN A 9 49.45 -88.92 -26.67
C ASN A 9 49.85 -88.44 -25.26
N ALA A 10 51.02 -88.83 -24.77
CA ALA A 10 51.53 -88.39 -23.48
C ALA A 10 51.85 -86.87 -23.47
N ALA A 11 52.32 -86.31 -24.59
CA ALA A 11 52.54 -84.86 -24.72
C ALA A 11 51.21 -84.09 -24.68
N VAL A 12 50.19 -84.56 -25.41
CA VAL A 12 48.86 -83.93 -25.42
C VAL A 12 48.19 -83.96 -24.05
N ILE A 13 48.35 -85.05 -23.29
CA ILE A 13 47.84 -85.14 -21.91
C ILE A 13 48.53 -84.10 -21.02
N ARG A 14 49.86 -83.98 -21.08
CA ARG A 14 50.62 -82.99 -20.32
C ARG A 14 50.25 -81.56 -20.68
N GLU A 15 50.07 -81.24 -21.97
CA GLU A 15 49.62 -79.91 -22.41
C GLU A 15 48.20 -79.60 -21.92
N ARG A 16 47.28 -80.58 -21.93
CA ARG A 16 45.92 -80.41 -21.40
C ARG A 16 45.90 -80.20 -19.89
N GLU A 17 46.72 -80.95 -19.15
CA GLU A 17 46.83 -80.80 -17.70
C GLU A 17 47.48 -79.46 -17.34
N ALA A 18 48.52 -79.04 -18.06
CA ALA A 18 49.15 -77.73 -17.88
C ALA A 18 48.17 -76.59 -18.20
N ALA A 19 47.36 -76.71 -19.26
CA ALA A 19 46.33 -75.73 -19.60
C ALA A 19 45.23 -75.65 -18.53
N ARG A 20 44.77 -76.80 -18.00
CA ARG A 20 43.80 -76.83 -16.89
C ARG A 20 44.36 -76.18 -15.63
N LYS A 21 45.59 -76.51 -15.29
CA LYS A 21 46.27 -75.95 -14.11
C LYS A 21 46.49 -74.44 -14.25
N ALA A 22 46.82 -73.96 -15.45
CA ALA A 22 46.93 -72.53 -15.73
C ALA A 22 45.58 -71.79 -15.64
N ILE A 23 44.46 -72.46 -15.97
CA ILE A 23 43.11 -71.91 -15.80
C ILE A 23 42.67 -71.91 -14.33
N GLU A 24 43.07 -72.93 -13.56
CA GLU A 24 42.72 -73.06 -12.13
C GLU A 24 43.58 -72.15 -11.23
N GLU A 25 44.87 -72.00 -11.54
CA GLU A 25 45.79 -71.10 -10.83
C GLU A 25 45.65 -69.64 -11.29
N ALA A 26 45.00 -69.39 -12.43
CA ALA A 26 44.63 -68.03 -12.81
C ALA A 26 43.63 -67.47 -11.78
N PRO A 27 43.97 -66.37 -11.09
CA PRO A 27 43.03 -65.71 -10.18
C PRO A 27 41.75 -65.37 -10.97
N PRO A 28 40.54 -65.53 -10.39
CA PRO A 28 39.31 -65.20 -11.09
C PRO A 28 39.36 -63.75 -11.60
N VAL A 29 39.47 -63.58 -12.92
CA VAL A 29 39.52 -62.27 -13.60
C VAL A 29 38.11 -61.73 -13.80
N ILE A 30 37.29 -61.79 -12.75
CA ILE A 30 36.07 -60.98 -12.67
C ILE A 30 36.33 -60.05 -11.50
N LYS A 31 37.06 -58.97 -11.80
CA LYS A 31 37.02 -57.80 -10.92
C LYS A 31 35.64 -57.19 -11.15
N GLU A 32 34.69 -57.51 -10.27
CA GLU A 32 33.54 -56.64 -10.06
C GLU A 32 34.09 -55.30 -9.60
N THR A 33 34.36 -54.41 -10.57
CA THR A 33 34.52 -53.01 -10.27
C THR A 33 33.16 -52.56 -9.71
N PRO A 34 33.05 -52.13 -8.45
CA PRO A 34 31.78 -51.72 -7.87
C PRO A 34 31.34 -50.42 -8.55
N VAL A 35 30.51 -50.53 -9.59
CA VAL A 35 30.24 -49.43 -10.53
C VAL A 35 28.92 -48.68 -10.24
N LEU A 36 28.11 -48.98 -9.22
CA LEU A 36 26.68 -48.59 -9.32
C LEU A 36 25.93 -48.12 -8.06
N VAL A 37 26.51 -48.07 -6.86
CA VAL A 37 25.69 -47.70 -5.67
C VAL A 37 25.67 -46.19 -5.42
N GLU A 38 26.83 -45.53 -5.46
CA GLU A 38 26.97 -44.10 -5.15
C GLU A 38 26.27 -43.20 -6.18
N ASP A 39 26.41 -43.52 -7.48
CA ASP A 39 25.72 -42.78 -8.55
C ASP A 39 24.19 -42.96 -8.49
N THR A 40 23.72 -44.14 -8.07
CA THR A 40 22.28 -44.42 -7.94
C THR A 40 21.65 -43.65 -6.79
N GLU A 41 22.33 -43.60 -5.62
CA GLU A 41 21.90 -42.79 -4.48
C GLU A 41 21.89 -41.29 -4.82
N LYS A 42 22.92 -40.82 -5.53
CA LYS A 42 23.01 -39.44 -5.98
C LYS A 42 21.92 -39.08 -6.99
N ILE A 43 21.61 -39.96 -7.94
CA ILE A 43 20.49 -39.79 -8.88
C ILE A 43 19.15 -39.73 -8.12
N ASN A 44 18.94 -40.59 -7.12
CA ASN A 44 17.70 -40.57 -6.33
C ASN A 44 17.58 -39.29 -5.50
N SER A 45 18.68 -38.83 -4.89
CA SER A 45 18.72 -37.55 -4.15
C SER A 45 18.40 -36.37 -5.06
N LEU A 46 19.07 -36.28 -6.22
CA LEU A 46 18.85 -35.22 -7.20
C LEU A 46 17.42 -35.27 -7.77
N THR A 47 16.87 -36.46 -8.02
CA THR A 47 15.48 -36.63 -8.45
C THR A 47 14.52 -36.09 -7.41
N SER A 48 14.71 -36.43 -6.13
CA SER A 48 13.87 -35.93 -5.02
C SER A 48 13.97 -34.41 -4.87
N GLU A 49 15.16 -33.84 -5.01
CA GLU A 49 15.37 -32.39 -4.93
C GLU A 49 14.71 -31.67 -6.11
N VAL A 50 14.84 -32.22 -7.33
CA VAL A 50 14.17 -31.67 -8.52
C VAL A 50 12.66 -31.69 -8.36
N GLU A 51 12.07 -32.77 -7.86
CA GLU A 51 10.62 -32.84 -7.61
C GLU A 51 10.18 -31.86 -6.51
N ALA A 52 10.97 -31.72 -5.43
CA ALA A 52 10.69 -30.73 -4.38
C ALA A 52 10.78 -29.29 -4.91
N LEU A 53 11.80 -28.96 -5.71
CA LEU A 53 11.97 -27.66 -6.34
C LEU A 53 10.85 -27.36 -7.35
N LYS A 54 10.42 -28.35 -8.14
CA LYS A 54 9.24 -28.20 -9.02
C LYS A 54 7.98 -27.89 -8.24
N ALA A 55 7.72 -28.62 -7.15
CA ALA A 55 6.55 -28.37 -6.30
C ALA A 55 6.61 -26.96 -5.67
N SER A 56 7.78 -26.54 -5.20
CA SER A 56 7.98 -25.19 -4.65
C SER A 56 7.78 -24.12 -5.72
N LEU A 57 8.30 -24.33 -6.93
CA LEU A 57 8.15 -23.39 -8.05
C LEU A 57 6.69 -23.23 -8.46
N GLU A 58 5.92 -24.32 -8.49
CA GLU A 58 4.50 -24.28 -8.83
C GLU A 58 3.70 -23.56 -7.74
N SER A 59 4.00 -23.82 -6.47
CA SER A 59 3.40 -23.09 -5.35
C SER A 59 3.67 -21.59 -5.43
N GLU A 60 4.91 -21.20 -5.71
CA GLU A 60 5.29 -19.79 -5.84
C GLU A 60 4.61 -19.12 -7.04
N ARG A 61 4.51 -19.81 -8.18
CA ARG A 61 3.75 -19.34 -9.35
C ARG A 61 2.29 -19.11 -9.03
N GLN A 62 1.65 -20.04 -8.33
CA GLN A 62 0.25 -19.90 -7.94
C GLN A 62 0.05 -18.74 -6.96
N ALA A 63 0.98 -18.53 -6.03
CA ALA A 63 0.96 -17.38 -5.13
C ALA A 63 1.11 -16.05 -5.90
N ALA A 64 2.04 -15.99 -6.86
CA ALA A 64 2.24 -14.82 -7.72
C ALA A 64 1.01 -14.51 -8.59
N GLU A 65 0.35 -15.52 -9.16
CA GLU A 65 -0.89 -15.40 -9.91
C GLU A 65 -2.02 -14.82 -9.04
N ASN A 66 -2.17 -15.31 -7.82
CA ASN A 66 -3.18 -14.83 -6.87
C ASN A 66 -2.92 -13.37 -6.46
N LEU A 67 -1.67 -13.02 -6.19
CA LEU A 67 -1.27 -11.63 -5.90
C LEU A 67 -1.54 -10.71 -7.10
N ARG A 68 -1.25 -11.16 -8.32
CA ARG A 68 -1.51 -10.40 -9.55
C ARG A 68 -3.00 -10.12 -9.74
N LYS A 69 -3.86 -11.11 -9.48
CA LYS A 69 -5.32 -10.93 -9.52
C LYS A 69 -5.80 -9.94 -8.47
N ALA A 70 -5.39 -10.12 -7.21
CA ALA A 70 -5.73 -9.21 -6.12
C ALA A 70 -5.28 -7.76 -6.40
N PHE A 71 -4.09 -7.59 -6.98
CA PHE A 71 -3.57 -6.29 -7.39
C PHE A 71 -4.44 -5.65 -8.48
N SER A 72 -4.78 -6.40 -9.54
CA SER A 72 -5.63 -5.89 -10.62
C SER A 72 -7.03 -5.49 -10.12
N GLU A 73 -7.61 -6.26 -9.20
CA GLU A 73 -8.88 -5.89 -8.57
C GLU A 73 -8.76 -4.64 -7.69
N ALA A 74 -7.66 -4.52 -6.93
CA ALA A 74 -7.41 -3.33 -6.11
C ALA A 74 -7.23 -2.08 -6.97
N GLU A 75 -6.51 -2.18 -8.09
CA GLU A 75 -6.34 -1.10 -9.07
C GLU A 75 -7.68 -0.69 -9.69
N ALA A 76 -8.53 -1.64 -10.07
CA ALA A 76 -9.86 -1.36 -10.60
C ALA A 76 -10.75 -0.62 -9.58
N ARG A 77 -10.80 -1.09 -8.33
CA ARG A 77 -11.54 -0.41 -7.24
C ARG A 77 -10.99 0.98 -6.98
N ASN A 78 -9.66 1.16 -7.03
CA ASN A 78 -9.04 2.47 -6.80
C ASN A 78 -9.39 3.46 -7.92
N SER A 79 -9.44 3.00 -9.18
CA SER A 79 -9.91 3.80 -10.31
C SER A 79 -11.37 4.25 -10.12
N GLU A 80 -12.24 3.32 -9.71
CA GLU A 80 -13.65 3.62 -9.41
C GLU A 80 -13.78 4.67 -8.29
N LEU A 81 -13.12 4.45 -7.14
CA LEU A 81 -13.10 5.39 -6.02
C LEU A 81 -12.56 6.77 -6.40
N ALA A 82 -11.56 6.84 -7.28
CA ALA A 82 -11.02 8.10 -7.77
C ALA A 82 -12.08 8.88 -8.59
N THR A 83 -12.87 8.20 -9.42
CA THR A 83 -13.97 8.84 -10.15
C THR A 83 -15.07 9.32 -9.19
N GLU A 84 -15.44 8.51 -8.20
CA GLU A 84 -16.43 8.90 -7.19
C GLU A 84 -15.97 10.14 -6.41
N LEU A 85 -14.71 10.17 -5.97
CA LEU A 85 -14.12 11.30 -5.26
C LEU A 85 -14.14 12.57 -6.11
N GLU A 86 -13.85 12.47 -7.41
CA GLU A 86 -13.93 13.61 -8.33
C GLU A 86 -15.37 14.13 -8.44
N THR A 87 -16.38 13.24 -8.51
CA THR A 87 -17.79 13.66 -8.52
C THR A 87 -18.22 14.30 -7.21
N ALA A 88 -17.77 13.76 -6.07
CA ALA A 88 -18.05 14.31 -4.75
C ALA A 88 -17.43 15.70 -4.57
N THR A 89 -16.19 15.87 -5.04
CA THR A 89 -15.48 17.16 -5.02
C THR A 89 -16.24 18.20 -5.84
N ARG A 90 -16.65 17.87 -7.08
CA ARG A 90 -17.48 18.78 -7.90
C ARG A 90 -18.79 19.19 -7.22
N LYS A 91 -19.46 18.26 -6.52
CA LYS A 91 -20.69 18.58 -5.77
C LYS A 91 -20.39 19.48 -4.57
N ALA A 92 -19.27 19.27 -3.88
CA ALA A 92 -18.84 20.13 -2.79
C ALA A 92 -18.59 21.56 -3.27
N ASP A 93 -17.93 21.73 -4.43
CA ASP A 93 -17.71 23.05 -5.04
C ASP A 93 -19.06 23.74 -5.39
N GLN A 94 -20.00 23.01 -6.00
CA GLN A 94 -21.34 23.54 -6.30
C GLN A 94 -22.13 23.97 -5.06
N LEU A 95 -22.03 23.20 -3.98
CA LEU A 95 -22.65 23.55 -2.70
C LEU A 95 -21.98 24.76 -2.08
N HIS A 96 -20.65 24.86 -2.15
CA HIS A 96 -19.90 26.00 -1.65
C HIS A 96 -20.33 27.30 -2.36
N GLU A 97 -20.42 27.29 -3.69
CA GLU A 97 -20.95 28.43 -4.46
C GLU A 97 -22.39 28.78 -4.08
N SER A 98 -23.23 27.77 -3.85
CA SER A 98 -24.64 27.99 -3.48
C SER A 98 -24.76 28.63 -2.10
N VAL A 99 -23.95 28.20 -1.14
CA VAL A 99 -23.88 28.79 0.20
C VAL A 99 -23.40 30.24 0.12
N GLN A 100 -22.31 30.49 -0.60
CA GLN A 100 -21.79 31.86 -0.77
C GLN A 100 -22.83 32.81 -1.36
N ARG A 101 -23.56 32.39 -2.41
CA ARG A 101 -24.64 33.20 -2.99
C ARG A 101 -25.80 33.44 -2.02
N LEU A 102 -26.11 32.48 -1.14
CA LEU A 102 -27.15 32.64 -0.13
C LEU A 102 -26.70 33.62 0.97
N GLU A 103 -25.45 33.52 1.42
CA GLU A 103 -24.84 34.44 2.38
C GLU A 103 -24.85 35.88 1.86
N GLU A 104 -24.45 36.10 0.60
CA GLU A 104 -24.50 37.43 -0.04
C GLU A 104 -25.93 37.99 -0.10
N LYS A 105 -26.92 37.16 -0.45
CA LYS A 105 -28.34 37.58 -0.45
C LYS A 105 -28.82 37.94 0.94
N LEU A 106 -28.44 37.16 1.95
CA LEU A 106 -28.85 37.37 3.34
C LEU A 106 -28.25 38.68 3.88
N PHE A 107 -26.97 38.93 3.60
CA PHE A 107 -26.29 40.19 3.93
C PHE A 107 -26.97 41.40 3.25
N ASN A 108 -27.30 41.27 1.96
CA ASN A 108 -28.00 42.34 1.23
C ASN A 108 -29.37 42.64 1.83
N SER A 109 -30.19 41.62 2.12
CA SER A 109 -31.50 41.79 2.74
C SER A 109 -31.42 42.34 4.17
N GLU A 110 -30.44 41.93 4.97
CA GLU A 110 -30.20 42.49 6.31
C GLU A 110 -29.81 43.97 6.25
N SER A 111 -28.99 44.35 5.27
CA SER A 111 -28.62 45.75 5.02
C SER A 111 -29.80 46.62 4.58
N GLU A 112 -30.79 46.05 3.89
CA GLU A 112 -32.02 46.75 3.49
C GLU A 112 -32.95 47.02 4.68
N ILE A 113 -33.00 46.10 5.66
CA ILE A 113 -33.78 46.26 6.90
C ILE A 113 -33.19 47.34 7.82
N GLN A 114 -31.87 47.55 7.82
CA GLN A 114 -31.22 48.61 8.62
C GLN A 114 -31.29 50.00 7.98
N ARG A 115 -31.57 50.12 6.67
CA ARG A 115 -31.61 51.40 5.94
C ARG A 115 -32.98 52.10 5.92
N THR A 116 -34.02 51.55 6.55
CA THR A 116 -35.33 52.20 6.69
C THR A 116 -35.48 52.91 8.05
N PRO A 117 -35.27 54.23 8.13
CA PRO A 117 -35.76 55.00 9.27
C PRO A 117 -37.24 55.39 9.05
N GLU A 118 -38.00 55.30 10.15
CA GLU A 118 -39.29 55.98 10.43
C GLU A 118 -40.60 55.44 9.82
N ASN A 119 -41.44 54.93 10.73
CA ASN A 119 -42.75 55.56 10.96
C ASN A 119 -43.08 55.47 12.46
N GLY A 120 -42.51 56.43 13.22
CA GLY A 120 -42.99 56.79 14.54
C GLY A 120 -44.10 57.82 14.42
N SER A 121 -45.27 57.52 14.98
CA SER A 121 -46.29 58.54 15.29
C SER A 121 -46.28 58.78 16.80
N HIS A 122 -45.79 59.96 17.16
CA HIS A 122 -45.80 60.57 18.49
C HIS A 122 -47.23 60.97 18.90
N LEU A 123 -47.62 60.77 20.17
CA LEU A 123 -48.26 61.73 21.09
C LEU A 123 -48.20 61.12 22.52
N ASN A 124 -47.33 61.60 23.42
CA ASN A 124 -47.51 62.68 24.40
C ASN A 124 -48.06 62.23 25.79
N GLY A 125 -47.34 62.54 26.88
CA GLY A 125 -47.85 62.49 28.26
C GLY A 125 -46.82 62.14 29.36
N GLU A 126 -46.07 63.13 29.84
CA GLU A 126 -45.64 63.45 31.25
C GLU A 126 -45.46 62.27 32.25
N THR A 127 -44.41 62.11 33.08
CA THR A 127 -43.80 63.03 34.06
C THR A 127 -42.63 62.31 34.78
N LYS A 128 -41.53 63.04 35.10
CA LYS A 128 -40.53 62.87 36.19
C LYS A 128 -40.28 61.49 36.84
N THR A 129 -39.02 61.05 36.94
CA THR A 129 -38.19 60.90 38.19
C THR A 129 -36.77 60.39 37.82
N THR A 130 -35.73 60.89 38.50
CA THR A 130 -34.29 60.59 38.34
C THR A 130 -33.87 59.27 39.05
N PRO A 131 -32.58 58.86 39.09
CA PRO A 131 -32.04 57.69 38.39
C PRO A 131 -31.63 56.54 39.34
N ASP A 132 -31.05 55.50 38.73
CA ASP A 132 -30.27 54.40 39.33
C ASP A 132 -31.04 53.16 39.82
N MET A 133 -30.95 52.07 39.03
CA MET A 133 -30.90 50.71 39.54
C MET A 133 -30.25 49.80 38.50
N ALA A 134 -29.19 49.13 38.94
CA ALA A 134 -28.45 48.12 38.23
C ALA A 134 -29.34 47.06 37.57
N LEU A 135 -29.13 46.82 36.28
CA LEU A 135 -29.44 45.56 35.65
C LEU A 135 -28.21 45.13 34.85
N ALA A 136 -27.59 44.08 35.38
CA ALA A 136 -26.64 43.25 34.68
C ALA A 136 -27.24 42.86 33.31
N VAL A 137 -26.60 43.31 32.23
CA VAL A 137 -26.76 42.69 30.92
C VAL A 137 -25.47 41.93 30.68
N ARG A 138 -25.55 40.64 31.02
CA ARG A 138 -24.68 39.59 30.47
C ARG A 138 -24.79 39.67 28.95
N GLU A 139 -23.65 39.49 28.29
CA GLU A 139 -23.55 39.29 26.85
C GLU A 139 -24.55 38.26 26.32
N PRO A 140 -24.88 38.32 25.02
CA PRO A 140 -25.08 37.13 24.24
C PRO A 140 -23.99 37.02 23.17
N GLU A 141 -22.96 36.26 23.51
CA GLU A 141 -22.39 35.19 22.68
C GLU A 141 -23.29 34.82 21.47
N SER A 142 -22.98 35.30 20.26
CA SER A 142 -23.60 34.72 19.05
C SER A 142 -22.74 34.76 17.77
N GLU A 143 -21.53 35.31 17.80
CA GLU A 143 -20.60 35.25 16.65
C GLU A 143 -19.51 34.17 16.79
N GLU A 144 -19.36 33.54 17.97
CA GLU A 144 -18.30 32.53 18.17
C GLU A 144 -18.58 31.17 17.50
N LYS A 145 -19.85 30.82 17.26
CA LYS A 145 -20.23 29.48 16.75
C LYS A 145 -19.73 29.18 15.32
N PRO A 146 -19.87 30.08 14.34
CA PRO A 146 -19.38 29.84 12.98
C PRO A 146 -17.86 29.75 12.91
N GLN A 147 -17.17 30.60 13.67
CA GLN A 147 -15.71 30.73 13.63
C GLN A 147 -15.00 29.59 14.37
N LYS A 148 -15.55 29.11 15.50
CA LYS A 148 -15.04 27.93 16.21
C LYS A 148 -15.16 26.66 15.35
N TYR A 149 -16.29 26.49 14.67
CA TYR A 149 -16.51 25.35 13.76
C TYR A 149 -15.56 25.37 12.55
N LEU A 150 -15.31 26.54 11.97
CA LEU A 150 -14.35 26.69 10.88
C LEU A 150 -12.93 26.31 11.30
N ASN A 151 -12.53 26.72 12.51
CA ASN A 151 -11.21 26.43 13.05
C ASN A 151 -11.04 24.94 13.42
N GLU A 152 -12.06 24.32 14.04
CA GLU A 152 -12.09 22.89 14.33
C GLU A 152 -11.98 22.04 13.06
N LYS A 153 -12.72 22.42 12.01
CA LYS A 153 -12.63 21.76 10.70
C LYS A 153 -11.27 21.94 10.03
N GLN A 154 -10.63 23.10 10.21
CA GLN A 154 -9.26 23.31 9.75
C GLN A 154 -8.26 22.43 10.50
N GLN A 155 -8.44 22.25 11.80
CA GLN A 155 -7.61 21.37 12.62
C GLN A 155 -7.74 19.91 12.20
N GLU A 156 -8.97 19.39 12.05
CA GLU A 156 -9.23 18.04 11.55
C GLU A 156 -8.60 17.78 10.17
N ASN A 157 -8.73 18.76 9.28
CA ASN A 157 -8.16 18.71 7.94
C ASN A 157 -6.63 18.61 7.97
N GLN A 158 -5.97 19.36 8.86
CA GLN A 158 -4.52 19.27 9.05
C GLN A 158 -4.10 17.92 9.65
N ASP A 159 -4.85 17.41 10.61
CA ASP A 159 -4.61 16.09 11.23
C ASP A 159 -4.69 14.98 10.18
N LEU A 160 -5.66 15.07 9.27
CA LEU A 160 -5.82 14.15 8.15
C LEU A 160 -4.65 14.23 7.17
N LEU A 161 -4.19 15.44 6.84
CA LEU A 161 -3.02 15.64 5.97
C LEU A 161 -1.77 15.01 6.59
N VAL A 162 -1.49 15.30 7.87
CA VAL A 162 -0.35 14.73 8.61
C VAL A 162 -0.43 13.21 8.58
N LYS A 163 -1.57 12.63 8.96
CA LYS A 163 -1.78 11.17 8.94
C LYS A 163 -1.60 10.55 7.55
N CYS A 164 -1.98 11.25 6.49
CA CYS A 164 -1.82 10.80 5.11
C CYS A 164 -0.35 10.77 4.70
N ILE A 165 0.41 11.83 5.01
CA ILE A 165 1.84 11.93 4.64
C ILE A 165 2.74 11.09 5.55
N SER A 166 2.32 10.76 6.78
CA SER A 166 3.01 9.79 7.64
C SER A 166 2.97 8.38 7.08
N GLN A 167 2.01 8.06 6.21
CA GLN A 167 1.97 6.79 5.49
C GLN A 167 2.97 6.85 4.34
N ASN A 168 3.65 5.74 4.04
CA ASN A 168 4.60 5.68 2.93
C ASN A 168 3.88 5.75 1.57
N VAL A 169 3.53 6.98 1.16
CA VAL A 169 2.80 7.29 -0.08
C VAL A 169 3.69 7.25 -1.34
N GLY A 170 5.01 7.19 -1.17
CA GLY A 170 5.96 6.90 -2.24
C GLY A 170 5.96 7.88 -3.43
N TYR A 171 6.26 7.34 -4.62
CA TYR A 171 6.43 8.10 -5.87
C TYR A 171 5.49 7.58 -6.95
N ALA A 172 4.93 8.49 -7.75
CA ALA A 172 4.14 8.18 -8.94
C ALA A 172 4.76 8.88 -10.16
N GLY A 173 5.18 8.12 -11.18
CA GLY A 173 5.80 8.68 -12.38
C GLY A 173 7.03 9.56 -12.11
N GLY A 174 7.84 9.21 -11.11
CA GLY A 174 9.01 9.99 -10.67
C GLY A 174 8.69 11.23 -9.82
N LYS A 175 7.42 11.51 -9.52
CA LYS A 175 7.00 12.63 -8.67
C LYS A 175 6.70 12.15 -7.25
N PRO A 176 7.21 12.82 -6.20
CA PRO A 176 6.89 12.48 -4.81
C PRO A 176 5.43 12.81 -4.52
N VAL A 177 4.63 11.78 -4.24
CA VAL A 177 3.17 11.92 -4.04
C VAL A 177 2.88 12.79 -2.81
N ALA A 178 3.64 12.60 -1.73
CA ALA A 178 3.52 13.41 -0.51
C ALA A 178 3.64 14.92 -0.78
N ALA A 179 4.65 15.34 -1.55
CA ALA A 179 4.87 16.76 -1.84
C ALA A 179 3.72 17.37 -2.64
N CYS A 180 3.17 16.63 -3.61
CA CYS A 180 2.02 17.07 -4.39
C CYS A 180 0.77 17.25 -3.53
N VAL A 181 0.51 16.32 -2.60
CA VAL A 181 -0.62 16.39 -1.67
C VAL A 181 -0.48 17.57 -0.72
N ILE A 182 0.68 17.73 -0.08
CA ILE A 182 0.98 18.87 0.79
C ILE A 182 0.72 20.19 0.07
N TYR A 183 1.32 20.38 -1.11
CA TYR A 183 1.18 21.61 -1.87
C TYR A 183 -0.29 21.93 -2.19
N LYS A 184 -1.05 20.94 -2.66
CA LYS A 184 -2.47 21.13 -3.00
C LYS A 184 -3.32 21.48 -1.78
N CYS A 185 -3.12 20.81 -0.65
CA CYS A 185 -3.85 21.09 0.58
C CYS A 185 -3.56 22.50 1.12
N LEU A 186 -2.27 22.88 1.16
CA LEU A 186 -1.86 24.21 1.63
C LEU A 186 -2.38 25.33 0.72
N LEU A 187 -2.41 25.10 -0.60
CA LEU A 187 -2.97 26.03 -1.57
C LEU A 187 -4.48 26.19 -1.36
N HIS A 188 -5.21 25.08 -1.21
CA HIS A 188 -6.65 25.10 -1.00
C HIS A 188 -7.04 25.82 0.30
N TRP A 189 -6.28 25.64 1.38
CA TRP A 189 -6.50 26.32 2.66
C TRP A 189 -5.91 27.73 2.71
N ARG A 190 -5.31 28.23 1.62
CA ARG A 190 -4.61 29.52 1.55
C ARG A 190 -3.59 29.71 2.68
N SER A 191 -2.94 28.62 3.08
CA SER A 191 -1.98 28.61 4.20
C SER A 191 -0.75 29.49 3.94
N PHE A 192 -0.51 29.88 2.69
CA PHE A 192 0.55 30.80 2.28
C PHE A 192 0.20 32.29 2.47
N GLU A 193 -1.08 32.64 2.66
CA GLU A 193 -1.53 34.02 2.84
C GLU A 193 -1.47 34.46 4.31
N VAL A 194 -1.35 33.51 5.23
CA VAL A 194 -1.29 33.76 6.68
C VAL A 194 0.18 33.89 7.11
N GLU A 195 0.52 34.99 7.81
CA GLU A 195 1.90 35.25 8.28
C GLU A 195 2.50 34.11 9.10
N ARG A 196 1.70 33.37 9.86
CA ARG A 196 2.10 32.14 10.56
C ARG A 196 0.97 31.11 10.57
N THR A 197 1.32 29.87 10.22
CA THR A 197 0.44 28.70 10.39
C THR A 197 1.25 27.53 10.96
N SER A 198 0.68 26.84 11.95
CA SER A 198 1.31 25.69 12.62
C SER A 198 1.39 24.45 11.72
N VAL A 199 0.68 24.43 10.60
CA VAL A 199 0.64 23.28 9.69
C VAL A 199 2.03 22.93 9.15
N PHE A 200 2.88 23.92 8.89
CA PHE A 200 4.25 23.67 8.40
C PHE A 200 5.11 22.97 9.44
N ASP A 201 5.08 23.43 10.69
CA ASP A 201 5.82 22.80 11.78
C ASP A 201 5.41 21.34 11.97
N ARG A 202 4.11 21.07 11.86
CA ARG A 202 3.54 19.72 11.96
C ARG A 202 3.97 18.83 10.81
N ILE A 203 4.00 19.35 9.57
CA ILE A 203 4.47 18.62 8.39
C ILE A 203 5.96 18.28 8.53
N ILE A 204 6.79 19.20 9.03
CA ILE A 204 8.23 18.99 9.19
C ILE A 204 8.55 17.93 10.26
N GLN A 205 7.69 17.79 11.26
CA GLN A 205 7.85 16.82 12.36
C GLN A 205 7.35 15.41 12.01
N THR A 206 6.77 15.22 10.81
CA THR A 206 6.21 13.96 10.34
C THR A 206 7.25 13.12 9.60
#